data_AF-A0A970CLP9-F1
#
_entry.id   AF-A0A970CLP9-F1
#
_cell.length_a   1.000
_cell.length_b   1.000
_cell.length_c   1.000
_cell.angle_alpha   90.00
_cell.angle_beta   90.00
_cell.angle_gamma   90.00
#
_symmetry.space_group_name_H-M   'P 1'
#
loop_
_entity.id
_entity.type
_entity.pdbx_description
1 polymer ?
#
loop_
_entity_poly.entity_id
_entity_poly.type
_entity_poly.pdbx_seq_one_letter_code
_entity_poly.pdbx_strand_id
1 'polypeptide(L)'
;MLINSLFLVLKYATKGVLFTFYLIFKVILKVLFYDTIGLAWVSYFVYRFIKLVIYGIAFPFVLIYDLIALVVNYFRILNQKVKDDARRKREIKLREKKQRDEKRKLQEEAEKKRKQEVIDAKRKKKEANEYINKDVKIKKKSLKDYLEDFIKKINDIPRILKEKYKNISFVKHVKNKNDMKYQALLINFEGEDAVKSDVKVLYEYVGKNPEGKIVKGYFEAFSKVEVHSFLLSEGYEVYSIRTNKWITFFHGRSAISNTKIKHKDLIFFLTQLSTYIESGITLVESLKILSRQYKSKAYKRIFRTIIYDLTMGNSFNDALAKQGNAFPRLLINMVKGAEMTGELPEALDDMAEYYTQMEATKKQMITALMYPTIIFVISIAVITFILVFVIPKFVEIYSAMGSEQIPAFTLFVIAVSNFLEKNLLWIFIAVIIFILIIRYLYTNVKIFRTFMQWTLMHMPVIGNVIIYYEVTMFTKTFASLLSHNVFITDSMEILNKITNNEIYKMLILDTITNLARGEKISTAFKDH
;
A
#
# COMPACT_ATOMS: atom_id res chain seq x y z
N MET A 1 -30.42 9.79 25.77
CA MET A 1 -28.99 10.07 25.50
C MET A 1 -28.79 11.46 24.88
N LEU A 2 -29.33 11.75 23.68
CA LEU A 2 -29.21 13.07 23.01
C LEU A 2 -29.67 14.28 23.85
N ILE A 3 -30.76 14.15 24.61
CA ILE A 3 -31.28 15.23 25.47
C ILE A 3 -30.29 15.56 26.62
N ASN A 4 -29.70 14.53 27.26
CA ASN A 4 -28.72 14.74 28.33
C ASN A 4 -27.41 15.37 27.82
N SER A 5 -26.98 15.05 26.60
CA SER A 5 -25.83 15.74 25.98
C SER A 5 -26.15 17.21 25.67
N LEU A 6 -27.36 17.51 25.17
CA LEU A 6 -27.79 18.89 24.91
C LEU A 6 -27.83 19.72 26.20
N PHE A 7 -28.34 19.14 27.29
CA PHE A 7 -28.40 19.78 28.61
C PHE A 7 -27.00 20.00 29.21
N LEU A 8 -26.05 19.08 28.96
CA LEU A 8 -24.64 19.28 29.32
C LEU A 8 -24.04 20.47 28.57
N VAL A 9 -24.25 20.55 27.24
CA VAL A 9 -23.75 21.65 26.40
C VAL A 9 -24.32 23.00 26.86
N LEU A 10 -25.62 23.08 27.16
CA LEU A 10 -26.23 24.30 27.72
C LEU A 10 -25.61 24.69 29.08
N LYS A 11 -25.36 23.72 29.95
CA LYS A 11 -24.75 23.92 31.28
C LYS A 11 -23.29 24.37 31.22
N TYR A 12 -22.53 23.95 30.20
CA TYR A 12 -21.18 24.45 29.96
C TYR A 12 -21.17 25.82 29.27
N ALA A 13 -22.07 26.07 28.31
CA ALA A 13 -22.22 27.37 27.67
C ALA A 13 -22.58 28.48 28.69
N THR A 14 -23.58 28.24 29.53
CA THR A 14 -23.99 29.19 30.60
C THR A 14 -22.87 29.46 31.60
N LYS A 15 -22.12 28.43 32.03
CA LYS A 15 -20.93 28.62 32.87
C LYS A 15 -19.82 29.40 32.17
N GLY A 16 -19.61 29.20 30.87
CA GLY A 16 -18.64 29.96 30.07
C GLY A 16 -19.00 31.45 29.96
N VAL A 17 -20.28 31.76 29.73
CA VAL A 17 -20.78 33.15 29.69
C VAL A 17 -20.66 33.83 31.07
N LEU A 18 -21.01 33.13 32.16
CA LEU A 18 -20.82 33.67 33.51
C LEU A 18 -19.34 33.88 33.86
N PHE A 19 -18.45 32.99 33.44
CA PHE A 19 -17.00 33.14 33.66
C PHE A 19 -16.42 34.32 32.87
N THR A 20 -16.85 34.52 31.63
CA THR A 20 -16.43 35.69 30.83
C THR A 20 -16.96 37.00 31.41
N PHE A 21 -18.22 37.06 31.87
CA PHE A 21 -18.75 38.21 32.60
C PHE A 21 -17.98 38.51 33.89
N TYR A 22 -17.68 37.50 34.71
CA TYR A 22 -16.86 37.67 35.92
C TYR A 22 -15.46 38.21 35.61
N LEU A 23 -14.85 37.73 34.52
CA LEU A 23 -13.50 38.14 34.12
C LEU A 23 -13.48 39.57 33.55
N ILE A 24 -14.50 39.95 32.76
CA ILE A 24 -14.71 41.33 32.29
C ILE A 24 -14.95 42.28 33.47
N PHE A 25 -15.85 41.93 34.40
CA PHE A 25 -16.11 42.72 35.60
C PHE A 25 -14.85 42.93 36.45
N LYS A 26 -14.03 41.88 36.60
CA LYS A 26 -12.75 41.94 37.35
C LYS A 26 -11.64 42.72 36.63
N VAL A 27 -11.73 42.88 35.32
CA VAL A 27 -10.87 43.79 34.53
C VAL A 27 -11.34 45.23 34.72
N ILE A 28 -12.64 45.51 34.57
CA ILE A 28 -13.22 46.85 34.77
C ILE A 28 -12.96 47.36 36.20
N LEU A 29 -13.17 46.53 37.22
CA LEU A 29 -12.91 46.87 38.62
C LEU A 29 -11.43 47.19 38.90
N LYS A 30 -10.49 46.65 38.12
CA LYS A 30 -9.06 46.94 38.23
C LYS A 30 -8.62 48.17 37.43
N VAL A 31 -9.31 48.50 36.34
CA VAL A 31 -9.09 49.73 35.56
C VAL A 31 -9.53 50.97 36.35
N LEU A 32 -10.53 50.83 37.23
CA LEU A 32 -11.08 51.92 38.04
C LEU A 32 -10.23 52.35 39.26
N PHE A 33 -9.14 51.66 39.60
CA PHE A 33 -8.58 51.75 40.96
C PHE A 33 -7.09 52.09 41.13
N TYR A 34 -6.27 52.23 40.07
CA TYR A 34 -4.86 52.61 40.25
C TYR A 34 -4.28 53.46 39.11
N ASP A 35 -3.79 54.64 39.50
CA ASP A 35 -2.84 55.43 38.72
C ASP A 35 -1.41 54.87 38.83
N THR A 36 -0.60 55.14 37.79
CA THR A 36 0.83 54.83 37.63
C THR A 36 1.21 53.37 37.28
N ILE A 37 2.31 53.22 36.52
CA ILE A 37 2.89 51.98 35.94
C ILE A 37 2.15 51.41 34.70
N GLY A 38 2.16 52.17 33.58
CA GLY A 38 1.51 51.76 32.33
C GLY A 38 2.21 50.66 31.51
N LEU A 39 3.54 50.62 31.45
CA LEU A 39 4.29 49.78 30.49
C LEU A 39 4.19 48.26 30.75
N ALA A 40 4.33 47.83 32.01
CA ALA A 40 4.14 46.43 32.39
C ALA A 40 2.68 45.98 32.20
N TRP A 41 1.73 46.90 32.41
CA TRP A 41 0.30 46.66 32.23
C TRP A 41 -0.08 46.44 30.76
N VAL A 42 0.45 47.23 29.82
CA VAL A 42 0.24 47.02 28.38
C VAL A 42 0.74 45.63 27.95
N SER A 43 1.94 45.22 28.40
CA SER A 43 2.46 43.89 28.09
C SER A 43 1.59 42.76 28.66
N TYR A 44 1.13 42.88 29.91
CA TYR A 44 0.24 41.89 30.53
C TYR A 44 -1.14 41.84 29.87
N PHE A 45 -1.69 43.00 29.50
CA PHE A 45 -2.95 43.13 28.78
C PHE A 45 -2.86 42.51 27.38
N VAL A 46 -1.81 42.81 26.61
CA VAL A 46 -1.56 42.22 25.28
C VAL A 46 -1.41 40.71 25.38
N TYR A 47 -0.65 40.18 26.35
CA TYR A 47 -0.56 38.72 26.57
C TYR A 47 -1.92 38.10 26.92
N ARG A 48 -2.72 38.73 27.80
CA ARG A 48 -4.06 38.27 28.16
C ARG A 48 -5.04 38.32 26.98
N PHE A 49 -4.96 39.38 26.16
CA PHE A 49 -5.81 39.59 24.99
C PHE A 49 -5.49 38.59 23.88
N ILE A 50 -4.21 38.42 23.53
CA ILE A 50 -3.75 37.38 22.59
C ILE A 50 -4.18 36.00 23.08
N LYS A 51 -4.04 35.70 24.37
CA LYS A 51 -4.47 34.43 24.95
C LYS A 51 -6.00 34.23 24.88
N LEU A 52 -6.79 35.28 25.08
CA LEU A 52 -8.25 35.26 24.95
C LEU A 52 -8.66 35.06 23.49
N VAL A 53 -8.03 35.75 22.53
CA VAL A 53 -8.24 35.57 21.09
C VAL A 53 -7.87 34.15 20.65
N ILE A 54 -6.75 33.60 21.12
CA ILE A 54 -6.34 32.21 20.84
C ILE A 54 -7.37 31.21 21.37
N TYR A 55 -7.86 31.36 22.61
CA TYR A 55 -8.88 30.44 23.13
C TYR A 55 -10.26 30.63 22.47
N GLY A 56 -10.64 31.87 22.14
CA GLY A 56 -11.89 32.18 21.43
C GLY A 56 -11.91 31.63 20.00
N ILE A 57 -10.78 31.71 19.29
CA ILE A 57 -10.60 31.09 17.97
C ILE A 57 -10.47 29.56 18.09
N ALA A 58 -9.80 29.03 19.11
CA ALA A 58 -9.67 27.59 19.30
C ALA A 58 -11.00 26.89 19.66
N PHE A 59 -11.92 27.58 20.36
CA PHE A 59 -13.20 27.02 20.78
C PHE A 59 -14.05 26.39 19.65
N PRO A 60 -14.31 27.06 18.51
CA PRO A 60 -14.98 26.41 17.37
C PRO A 60 -14.18 25.25 16.77
N PHE A 61 -12.84 25.27 16.76
CA PHE A 61 -12.05 24.13 16.29
C PHE A 61 -12.14 22.91 17.22
N VAL A 62 -12.21 23.11 18.54
CA VAL A 62 -12.46 22.03 19.51
C VAL A 62 -13.86 21.44 19.31
N LEU A 63 -14.89 22.28 19.13
CA LEU A 63 -16.24 21.81 18.79
C LEU A 63 -16.29 21.04 17.47
N ILE A 64 -15.58 21.50 16.44
CA ILE A 64 -15.48 20.80 15.15
C ILE A 64 -14.76 19.45 15.31
N TYR A 65 -13.67 19.39 16.10
CA TYR A 65 -12.96 18.15 16.40
C TYR A 65 -13.86 17.12 17.09
N ASP A 66 -14.60 17.53 18.14
CA ASP A 66 -15.52 16.65 18.86
C ASP A 66 -16.70 16.21 17.96
N LEU A 67 -17.21 17.10 17.11
CA LEU A 67 -18.25 16.77 16.12
C LEU A 67 -17.75 15.72 15.10
N ILE A 68 -16.54 15.90 14.57
CA ILE A 68 -15.91 14.94 13.65
C ILE A 68 -15.66 13.60 14.36
N ALA A 69 -15.17 13.61 15.60
CA ALA A 69 -14.96 12.39 16.38
C ALA A 69 -16.27 11.63 16.60
N LEU A 70 -17.37 12.34 16.87
CA LEU A 70 -18.71 11.76 17.03
C LEU A 70 -19.21 11.15 15.71
N VAL A 71 -19.06 11.85 14.58
CA VAL A 71 -19.41 11.34 13.24
C VAL A 71 -18.59 10.10 12.87
N VAL A 72 -17.27 10.12 13.09
CA VAL A 72 -16.38 8.96 12.84
C VAL A 72 -16.78 7.76 13.70
N ASN A 73 -17.16 7.98 14.98
CA ASN A 73 -17.61 6.91 15.85
C ASN A 73 -18.98 6.36 15.43
N TYR A 74 -19.90 7.21 14.96
CA TYR A 74 -21.17 6.78 14.37
C TYR A 74 -20.95 5.89 13.14
N PHE A 75 -20.09 6.30 12.20
CA PHE A 75 -19.73 5.48 11.03
C PHE A 75 -19.05 4.17 11.39
N ARG A 76 -18.23 4.13 12.45
CA ARG A 76 -17.63 2.89 12.98
C ARG A 76 -18.72 1.92 13.46
N ILE A 77 -19.69 2.39 14.24
CA ILE A 77 -20.82 1.58 14.74
C ILE A 77 -21.69 1.07 13.58
N LEU A 78 -21.94 1.92 12.58
CA LEU A 78 -22.73 1.55 11.39
C LEU A 78 -22.04 0.43 10.59
N ASN A 79 -20.73 0.57 10.33
CA ASN A 79 -19.93 -0.46 9.65
C ASN A 79 -19.87 -1.79 10.43
N GLN A 80 -19.91 -1.74 11.76
CA GLN A 80 -19.93 -2.94 12.59
C GLN A 80 -21.27 -3.68 12.44
N LYS A 81 -22.41 -2.97 12.56
CA LYS A 81 -23.74 -3.55 12.30
C LYS A 81 -23.86 -4.19 10.91
N VAL A 82 -23.33 -3.53 9.86
CA VAL A 82 -23.33 -4.07 8.49
C VAL A 82 -22.52 -5.38 8.39
N LYS A 83 -21.38 -5.48 9.08
CA LYS A 83 -20.58 -6.72 9.15
C LYS A 83 -21.31 -7.84 9.91
N ASP A 84 -21.98 -7.51 11.00
CA ASP A 84 -22.70 -8.49 11.83
C ASP A 84 -23.95 -9.02 11.14
N ASP A 85 -24.69 -8.19 10.39
CA ASP A 85 -25.81 -8.64 9.55
C ASP A 85 -25.33 -9.50 8.37
N ALA A 86 -24.16 -9.20 7.79
CA ALA A 86 -23.54 -10.06 6.79
C ALA A 86 -23.09 -11.41 7.37
N ARG A 87 -22.65 -11.47 8.63
CA ARG A 87 -22.36 -12.72 9.35
C ARG A 87 -23.65 -13.52 9.60
N ARG A 88 -24.69 -12.90 10.19
CA ARG A 88 -25.99 -13.56 10.44
C ARG A 88 -26.60 -14.15 9.16
N LYS A 89 -26.55 -13.44 8.03
CA LYS A 89 -27.01 -13.96 6.72
C LYS A 89 -26.20 -15.17 6.22
N ARG A 90 -24.91 -15.29 6.57
CA ARG A 90 -24.10 -16.48 6.24
C ARG A 90 -24.43 -17.66 7.15
N GLU A 91 -24.62 -17.42 8.44
CA GLU A 91 -24.99 -18.45 9.42
C GLU A 91 -26.36 -19.05 9.14
N ILE A 92 -27.36 -18.23 8.79
CA ILE A 92 -28.70 -18.71 8.38
C ILE A 92 -28.58 -19.62 7.16
N LYS A 93 -27.87 -19.20 6.10
CA LYS A 93 -27.63 -20.03 4.91
C LYS A 93 -26.88 -21.34 5.23
N LEU A 94 -25.96 -21.32 6.20
CA LEU A 94 -25.25 -22.52 6.63
C LEU A 94 -26.17 -23.49 7.41
N ARG A 95 -27.05 -22.97 8.26
CA ARG A 95 -28.07 -23.76 8.98
C ARG A 95 -29.10 -24.36 8.02
N GLU A 96 -29.61 -23.57 7.07
CA GLU A 96 -30.50 -24.06 6.00
C GLU A 96 -29.84 -25.15 5.17
N LYS A 97 -28.55 -25.01 4.83
CA LYS A 97 -27.80 -26.04 4.11
C LYS A 97 -27.68 -27.32 4.95
N LYS A 98 -27.26 -27.22 6.23
CA LYS A 98 -27.18 -28.37 7.13
C LYS A 98 -28.52 -29.10 7.26
N GLN A 99 -29.62 -28.39 7.46
CA GLN A 99 -30.97 -28.99 7.52
C GLN A 99 -31.41 -29.65 6.21
N ARG A 100 -31.00 -29.12 5.04
CA ARG A 100 -31.26 -29.76 3.74
C ARG A 100 -30.43 -31.04 3.57
N ASP A 101 -29.16 -31.01 3.96
CA ASP A 101 -28.25 -32.16 3.87
C ASP A 101 -28.68 -33.26 4.87
N GLU A 102 -29.16 -32.90 6.06
CA GLU A 102 -29.73 -33.82 7.06
C GLU A 102 -31.06 -34.42 6.61
N LYS A 103 -31.99 -33.62 6.07
CA LYS A 103 -33.23 -34.13 5.45
C LYS A 103 -32.95 -35.07 4.27
N ARG A 104 -31.90 -34.83 3.49
CA ARG A 104 -31.45 -35.75 2.42
C ARG A 104 -30.96 -37.08 2.99
N LYS A 105 -30.10 -37.07 4.02
CA LYS A 105 -29.65 -38.31 4.68
C LYS A 105 -30.83 -39.12 5.23
N LEU A 106 -31.77 -38.48 5.90
CA LEU A 106 -32.99 -39.14 6.40
C LEU A 106 -33.87 -39.70 5.27
N GLN A 107 -33.97 -38.99 4.13
CA GLN A 107 -34.67 -39.50 2.94
C GLN A 107 -33.94 -40.69 2.31
N GLU A 108 -32.61 -40.65 2.20
CA GLU A 108 -31.79 -41.76 1.68
C GLU A 108 -31.85 -42.99 2.59
N GLU A 109 -31.86 -42.82 3.92
CA GLU A 109 -32.07 -43.91 4.88
C GLU A 109 -33.50 -44.47 4.82
N ALA A 110 -34.52 -43.61 4.73
CA ALA A 110 -35.90 -44.05 4.55
C ALA A 110 -36.11 -44.76 3.20
N GLU A 111 -35.44 -44.33 2.14
CA GLU A 111 -35.47 -44.99 0.84
C GLU A 111 -34.70 -46.32 0.86
N LYS A 112 -33.57 -46.42 1.57
CA LYS A 112 -32.88 -47.70 1.83
C LYS A 112 -33.76 -48.67 2.63
N LYS A 113 -34.39 -48.22 3.71
CA LYS A 113 -35.35 -49.03 4.49
C LYS A 113 -36.53 -49.48 3.64
N ARG A 114 -37.15 -48.58 2.87
CA ARG A 114 -38.22 -48.93 1.92
C ARG A 114 -37.76 -49.90 0.83
N LYS A 115 -36.55 -49.75 0.30
CA LYS A 115 -35.99 -50.71 -0.68
C LYS A 115 -35.77 -52.08 -0.03
N GLN A 116 -35.30 -52.12 1.22
CA GLN A 116 -35.16 -53.36 1.99
C GLN A 116 -36.52 -54.00 2.25
N GLU A 117 -37.50 -53.26 2.77
CA GLU A 117 -38.90 -53.69 2.94
C GLU A 117 -39.53 -54.16 1.63
N VAL A 118 -39.25 -53.51 0.50
CA VAL A 118 -39.74 -53.94 -0.83
C VAL A 118 -39.00 -55.18 -1.34
N ILE A 119 -37.73 -55.38 -1.00
CA ILE A 119 -36.99 -56.63 -1.30
C ILE A 119 -37.53 -57.79 -0.46
N ASP A 120 -37.78 -57.56 0.82
CA ASP A 120 -38.33 -58.55 1.75
C ASP A 120 -39.82 -58.84 1.45
N ALA A 121 -40.59 -57.85 1.02
CA ALA A 121 -41.95 -58.02 0.51
C ALA A 121 -41.97 -58.72 -0.86
N LYS A 122 -41.03 -58.43 -1.78
CA LYS A 122 -40.91 -59.16 -3.05
C LYS A 122 -40.43 -60.60 -2.87
N ARG A 123 -39.72 -60.92 -1.79
CA ARG A 123 -39.46 -62.31 -1.36
C ARG A 123 -40.72 -63.01 -0.84
N LYS A 124 -41.69 -62.28 -0.29
CA LYS A 124 -42.99 -62.80 0.22
C LYS A 124 -44.16 -62.69 -0.75
N LYS A 125 -43.99 -62.04 -1.91
CA LYS A 125 -45.04 -61.83 -2.92
C LYS A 125 -44.54 -62.11 -4.33
N LYS A 126 -44.12 -63.37 -4.54
CA LYS A 126 -43.85 -63.96 -5.86
C LYS A 126 -44.88 -65.02 -6.24
N GLU A 127 -46.14 -64.79 -5.83
CA GLU A 127 -47.34 -65.48 -6.28
C GLU A 127 -48.44 -64.42 -6.53
N ALA A 128 -49.25 -64.62 -7.58
CA ALA A 128 -50.41 -63.84 -8.01
C ALA A 128 -50.23 -62.33 -8.35
N ASN A 129 -50.03 -62.05 -9.65
CA ASN A 129 -50.96 -61.40 -10.61
C ASN A 129 -52.04 -60.37 -10.09
N GLU A 130 -52.55 -59.38 -10.85
CA GLU A 130 -52.26 -58.79 -12.18
C GLU A 130 -53.26 -57.64 -12.52
N TYR A 131 -52.80 -56.52 -13.12
CA TYR A 131 -53.55 -55.33 -13.66
C TYR A 131 -54.67 -54.69 -12.74
N ILE A 132 -55.60 -53.77 -13.09
CA ILE A 132 -55.88 -52.87 -14.26
C ILE A 132 -56.02 -51.38 -13.79
N ASN A 133 -55.32 -50.47 -14.50
CA ASN A 133 -55.65 -49.10 -15.00
C ASN A 133 -56.73 -48.14 -14.39
N LYS A 134 -56.50 -46.84 -14.67
CA LYS A 134 -57.43 -45.72 -15.01
C LYS A 134 -57.61 -44.48 -14.09
N ASP A 135 -57.31 -43.35 -14.76
CA ASP A 135 -58.06 -42.09 -14.87
C ASP A 135 -57.66 -40.79 -14.13
N VAL A 136 -57.48 -39.80 -15.00
CA VAL A 136 -56.98 -38.43 -14.84
C VAL A 136 -58.06 -37.50 -14.27
N LYS A 137 -57.66 -36.51 -13.45
CA LYS A 137 -58.39 -35.23 -13.35
C LYS A 137 -57.45 -34.04 -13.56
N ILE A 138 -57.97 -33.05 -14.29
CA ILE A 138 -57.25 -31.92 -14.86
C ILE A 138 -57.10 -30.77 -13.85
N LYS A 139 -55.95 -30.07 -13.86
CA LYS A 139 -55.86 -28.67 -13.41
C LYS A 139 -55.12 -27.84 -14.48
N LYS A 140 -55.73 -26.69 -14.85
CA LYS A 140 -55.21 -25.76 -15.87
C LYS A 140 -53.86 -25.18 -15.45
N LYS A 141 -52.89 -25.13 -16.38
CA LYS A 141 -51.69 -24.29 -16.24
C LYS A 141 -52.08 -22.81 -16.26
N SER A 142 -51.39 -22.02 -15.44
CA SER A 142 -51.58 -20.56 -15.36
C SER A 142 -50.63 -19.84 -16.32
N LEU A 143 -51.02 -18.63 -16.75
CA LEU A 143 -50.19 -17.71 -17.55
C LEU A 143 -48.80 -17.47 -16.93
N LYS A 144 -48.70 -17.64 -15.60
CA LYS A 144 -47.46 -17.56 -14.82
C LYS A 144 -46.38 -18.56 -15.27
N ASP A 145 -46.78 -19.77 -15.68
CA ASP A 145 -45.84 -20.80 -16.17
C ASP A 145 -45.18 -20.39 -17.49
N TYR A 146 -45.92 -19.72 -18.38
CA TYR A 146 -45.39 -19.19 -19.64
C TYR A 146 -44.44 -18.01 -19.42
N LEU A 147 -44.74 -17.14 -18.43
CA LEU A 147 -43.89 -16.00 -18.09
C LEU A 147 -42.60 -16.42 -17.39
N GLU A 148 -42.63 -17.43 -16.51
CA GLU A 148 -41.40 -17.96 -15.90
C GLU A 148 -40.48 -18.60 -16.96
N ASP A 149 -41.01 -19.35 -17.91
CA ASP A 149 -40.21 -19.98 -18.98
C ASP A 149 -39.63 -18.95 -19.97
N PHE A 150 -40.34 -17.83 -20.19
CA PHE A 150 -39.85 -16.69 -20.98
C PHE A 150 -38.72 -15.93 -20.27
N ILE A 151 -38.87 -15.61 -18.97
CA ILE A 151 -37.83 -14.94 -18.17
C ILE A 151 -36.58 -15.82 -18.04
N LYS A 152 -36.76 -17.14 -17.95
CA LYS A 152 -35.67 -18.12 -17.92
C LYS A 152 -34.87 -18.12 -19.23
N LYS A 153 -35.55 -18.10 -20.38
CA LYS A 153 -34.92 -17.94 -21.70
C LYS A 153 -34.17 -16.61 -21.85
N ILE A 154 -34.68 -15.51 -21.28
CA ILE A 154 -33.99 -14.21 -21.30
C ILE A 154 -32.70 -14.23 -20.46
N ASN A 155 -32.71 -14.83 -19.27
CA ASN A 155 -31.51 -14.94 -18.43
C ASN A 155 -30.41 -15.85 -19.02
N ASP A 156 -30.77 -16.79 -19.91
CA ASP A 156 -29.79 -17.62 -20.63
C ASP A 156 -29.25 -16.96 -21.92
N ILE A 157 -29.72 -15.76 -22.34
CA ILE A 157 -29.21 -15.05 -23.54
C ILE A 157 -27.66 -14.89 -23.54
N PRO A 158 -26.99 -14.50 -22.43
CA PRO A 158 -25.53 -14.40 -22.41
C PRO A 158 -24.83 -15.75 -22.62
N ARG A 159 -25.49 -16.86 -22.26
CA ARG A 159 -24.97 -18.23 -22.41
C ARG A 159 -25.20 -18.75 -23.83
N ILE A 160 -26.40 -18.54 -24.37
CA ILE A 160 -26.78 -18.90 -25.75
C ILE A 160 -25.92 -18.13 -26.76
N LEU A 161 -25.67 -16.83 -26.54
CA LEU A 161 -24.75 -16.05 -27.36
C LEU A 161 -23.31 -16.56 -27.27
N LYS A 162 -22.84 -16.94 -26.07
CA LYS A 162 -21.48 -17.50 -25.85
C LYS A 162 -21.29 -18.89 -26.47
N GLU A 163 -22.35 -19.69 -26.54
CA GLU A 163 -22.36 -20.99 -27.22
C GLU A 163 -22.47 -20.81 -28.75
N LYS A 164 -23.32 -19.91 -29.26
CA LYS A 164 -23.33 -19.54 -30.69
C LYS A 164 -21.96 -19.01 -31.14
N TYR A 165 -21.35 -18.10 -30.37
CA TYR A 165 -20.03 -17.53 -30.70
C TYR A 165 -18.91 -18.59 -30.73
N LYS A 166 -18.98 -19.63 -29.88
CA LYS A 166 -18.08 -20.80 -29.94
C LYS A 166 -18.33 -21.71 -31.14
N ASN A 167 -19.57 -21.77 -31.63
CA ASN A 167 -20.00 -22.72 -32.67
C ASN A 167 -20.00 -22.13 -34.10
N ILE A 168 -19.66 -20.85 -34.28
CA ILE A 168 -19.38 -20.27 -35.60
C ILE A 168 -18.18 -21.01 -36.21
N SER A 169 -18.35 -21.54 -37.43
CA SER A 169 -17.31 -22.31 -38.15
C SER A 169 -15.98 -21.56 -38.26
N PHE A 170 -16.03 -20.26 -38.55
CA PHE A 170 -14.86 -19.37 -38.57
C PHE A 170 -14.12 -19.33 -37.22
N VAL A 171 -14.83 -19.21 -36.10
CA VAL A 171 -14.23 -19.19 -34.75
C VAL A 171 -13.66 -20.57 -34.39
N LYS A 172 -14.34 -21.66 -34.77
CA LYS A 172 -13.84 -23.04 -34.58
C LYS A 172 -12.59 -23.32 -35.40
N HIS A 173 -12.51 -22.84 -36.64
CA HIS A 173 -11.31 -22.94 -37.47
C HIS A 173 -10.17 -22.02 -37.01
N VAL A 174 -10.44 -20.78 -36.59
CA VAL A 174 -9.41 -19.90 -36.00
C VAL A 174 -8.87 -20.47 -34.68
N LYS A 175 -9.74 -21.05 -33.85
CA LYS A 175 -9.31 -21.69 -32.60
C LYS A 175 -8.49 -22.96 -32.86
N ASN A 176 -8.97 -23.88 -33.69
CA ASN A 176 -8.21 -25.08 -34.04
C ASN A 176 -6.88 -24.73 -34.77
N LYS A 177 -6.83 -23.67 -35.59
CA LYS A 177 -5.60 -23.21 -36.25
C LYS A 177 -4.59 -22.58 -35.27
N ASN A 178 -5.05 -22.05 -34.14
CA ASN A 178 -4.19 -21.62 -33.04
C ASN A 178 -3.78 -22.79 -32.16
N ASP A 179 -4.68 -23.71 -31.83
CA ASP A 179 -4.40 -24.90 -31.00
C ASP A 179 -3.43 -25.87 -31.72
N MET A 180 -3.50 -26.00 -33.05
CA MET A 180 -2.52 -26.75 -33.87
C MET A 180 -1.14 -26.08 -33.98
N LYS A 181 -0.98 -24.83 -33.52
CA LYS A 181 0.27 -24.06 -33.64
C LYS A 181 1.23 -24.24 -32.46
N TYR A 182 0.88 -25.13 -31.53
CA TYR A 182 1.55 -25.36 -30.26
C TYR A 182 1.91 -26.85 -30.09
N GLN A 183 2.71 -27.38 -31.02
CA GLN A 183 3.43 -28.63 -30.79
C GLN A 183 4.52 -28.41 -29.74
N ALA A 184 4.84 -29.45 -28.95
CA ALA A 184 5.95 -29.38 -28.00
C ALA A 184 7.26 -29.09 -28.74
N LEU A 185 8.05 -28.14 -28.23
CA LEU A 185 9.29 -27.72 -28.85
C LEU A 185 10.34 -28.84 -28.73
N LEU A 186 10.61 -29.52 -29.84
CA LEU A 186 11.76 -30.41 -29.95
C LEU A 186 13.02 -29.55 -30.06
N ILE A 187 13.85 -29.55 -29.02
CA ILE A 187 15.15 -28.90 -29.01
C ILE A 187 16.24 -29.90 -29.40
N ASN A 188 17.17 -29.46 -30.24
CA ASN A 188 18.40 -30.19 -30.50
C ASN A 188 19.41 -29.90 -29.37
N PHE A 189 19.77 -30.93 -28.60
CA PHE A 189 20.71 -30.82 -27.48
C PHE A 189 22.19 -30.77 -27.88
N GLU A 190 22.50 -31.01 -29.16
CA GLU A 190 23.88 -31.06 -29.70
C GLU A 190 24.13 -30.03 -30.83
N GLY A 191 23.09 -29.29 -31.25
CA GLY A 191 23.16 -28.29 -32.32
C GLY A 191 23.22 -26.83 -31.85
N GLU A 192 22.90 -25.89 -32.75
CA GLU A 192 22.93 -24.43 -32.48
C GLU A 192 22.17 -24.00 -31.22
N ASP A 193 21.08 -24.69 -30.89
CA ASP A 193 20.25 -24.44 -29.70
C ASP A 193 20.98 -24.69 -28.36
N ALA A 194 22.03 -25.51 -28.39
CA ALA A 194 22.85 -25.89 -27.23
C ALA A 194 24.03 -24.94 -26.97
N VAL A 195 24.40 -24.13 -27.96
CA VAL A 195 25.51 -23.17 -27.85
C VAL A 195 25.26 -22.21 -26.68
N LYS A 196 26.21 -22.16 -25.76
CA LYS A 196 26.18 -21.23 -24.62
C LYS A 196 26.81 -19.91 -25.04
N SER A 197 26.08 -18.82 -24.86
CA SER A 197 26.61 -17.46 -24.90
C SER A 197 27.43 -17.18 -23.64
N ASP A 198 28.51 -16.41 -23.74
CA ASP A 198 29.32 -15.97 -22.59
C ASP A 198 28.54 -15.12 -21.57
N VAL A 199 27.46 -14.47 -22.04
CA VAL A 199 26.58 -13.63 -21.24
C VAL A 199 25.14 -14.12 -21.36
N LYS A 200 24.40 -14.15 -20.25
CA LYS A 200 22.96 -14.48 -20.26
C LYS A 200 22.19 -13.63 -21.27
N VAL A 201 21.51 -14.27 -22.21
CA VAL A 201 20.70 -13.63 -23.25
C VAL A 201 19.22 -13.75 -22.86
N LEU A 202 18.42 -12.73 -23.21
CA LEU A 202 16.97 -12.81 -23.01
C LEU A 202 16.31 -13.64 -24.12
N TYR A 203 15.59 -14.69 -23.71
CA TYR A 203 14.73 -15.48 -24.56
C TYR A 203 13.26 -15.17 -24.26
N GLU A 204 12.48 -14.93 -25.33
CA GLU A 204 11.02 -14.95 -25.31
C GLU A 204 10.54 -16.40 -25.44
N TYR A 205 9.68 -16.84 -24.52
CA TYR A 205 9.07 -18.16 -24.58
C TYR A 205 7.55 -18.09 -24.63
N VAL A 206 6.94 -19.06 -25.30
CA VAL A 206 5.50 -19.34 -25.23
C VAL A 206 5.33 -20.80 -24.84
N GLY A 207 4.58 -21.04 -23.76
CA GLY A 207 4.30 -22.38 -23.26
C GLY A 207 3.06 -22.40 -22.37
N LYS A 208 2.47 -23.56 -22.19
CA LYS A 208 1.33 -23.79 -21.27
C LYS A 208 1.88 -24.09 -19.88
N ASN A 209 1.42 -23.32 -18.89
CA ASN A 209 1.82 -23.49 -17.49
C ASN A 209 1.13 -24.71 -16.84
N PRO A 210 1.54 -25.13 -15.62
CA PRO A 210 0.87 -26.21 -14.87
C PRO A 210 -0.63 -25.98 -14.60
N GLU A 211 -1.13 -24.74 -14.69
CA GLU A 211 -2.55 -24.40 -14.57
C GLU A 211 -3.35 -24.59 -15.89
N GLY A 212 -2.70 -25.09 -16.96
CA GLY A 212 -3.30 -25.28 -18.28
C GLY A 212 -3.48 -24.01 -19.13
N LYS A 213 -2.87 -22.88 -18.73
CA LYS A 213 -2.96 -21.60 -19.46
C LYS A 213 -1.72 -21.39 -20.32
N ILE A 214 -1.92 -21.07 -21.59
CA ILE A 214 -0.85 -20.61 -22.48
C ILE A 214 -0.39 -19.23 -22.01
N VAL A 215 0.90 -19.11 -21.69
CA VAL A 215 1.52 -17.86 -21.26
C VAL A 215 2.72 -17.52 -22.14
N LYS A 216 2.83 -16.23 -22.47
CA LYS A 216 4.02 -15.63 -23.05
C LYS A 216 4.88 -15.05 -21.93
N GLY A 217 6.16 -15.39 -21.91
CA GLY A 217 7.10 -14.94 -20.90
C GLY A 217 8.48 -14.62 -21.47
N TYR A 218 9.34 -14.10 -20.61
CA TYR A 218 10.74 -13.79 -20.93
C TYR A 218 11.63 -14.36 -19.82
N PHE A 219 12.77 -14.92 -20.20
CA PHE A 219 13.68 -15.62 -19.30
C PHE A 219 15.14 -15.47 -19.76
N GLU A 220 16.08 -15.35 -18.82
CA GLU A 220 17.51 -15.10 -19.12
C GLU A 220 18.35 -16.32 -18.79
N ALA A 221 19.04 -16.85 -19.80
CA ALA A 221 19.87 -18.05 -19.72
C ALA A 221 21.06 -17.94 -20.67
N PHE A 222 22.02 -18.86 -20.60
CA PHE A 222 23.18 -18.89 -21.48
C PHE A 222 22.88 -19.58 -22.81
N SER A 223 22.01 -20.60 -22.84
CA SER A 223 21.56 -21.26 -24.09
C SER A 223 20.05 -21.46 -24.15
N LYS A 224 19.53 -21.78 -25.34
CA LYS A 224 18.10 -22.05 -25.56
C LYS A 224 17.69 -23.41 -24.95
N VAL A 225 18.58 -24.40 -25.00
CA VAL A 225 18.46 -25.68 -24.25
C VAL A 225 18.20 -25.42 -22.76
N GLU A 226 18.95 -24.52 -22.14
CA GLU A 226 18.83 -24.24 -20.71
C GLU A 226 17.47 -23.63 -20.33
N VAL A 227 16.96 -22.69 -21.14
CA VAL A 227 15.58 -22.17 -21.00
C VAL A 227 14.55 -23.30 -21.08
N HIS A 228 14.72 -24.23 -22.01
CA HIS A 228 13.80 -25.34 -22.24
C HIS A 228 13.80 -26.32 -21.06
N SER A 229 14.98 -26.79 -20.64
CA SER A 229 15.14 -27.70 -19.50
C SER A 229 14.59 -27.09 -18.20
N PHE A 230 14.85 -25.80 -17.95
CA PHE A 230 14.27 -25.11 -16.80
C PHE A 230 12.73 -25.06 -16.87
N LEU A 231 12.15 -24.66 -18.00
CA LEU A 231 10.70 -24.58 -18.16
C LEU A 231 10.01 -25.96 -18.04
N LEU A 232 10.62 -27.03 -18.57
CA LEU A 232 10.15 -28.40 -18.38
C LEU A 232 10.19 -28.80 -16.90
N SER A 233 11.27 -28.49 -16.17
CA SER A 233 11.38 -28.75 -14.73
C SER A 233 10.35 -28.00 -13.89
N GLU A 234 9.87 -26.85 -14.38
CA GLU A 234 8.78 -26.06 -13.81
C GLU A 234 7.38 -26.55 -14.22
N GLY A 235 7.28 -27.64 -14.98
CA GLY A 235 6.02 -28.23 -15.46
C GLY A 235 5.34 -27.47 -16.59
N TYR A 236 6.09 -26.73 -17.42
CA TYR A 236 5.55 -26.06 -18.60
C TYR A 236 5.67 -26.95 -19.83
N GLU A 237 4.60 -27.07 -20.61
CA GLU A 237 4.69 -27.51 -22.00
C GLU A 237 5.21 -26.34 -22.83
N VAL A 238 6.46 -26.42 -23.30
CA VAL A 238 7.08 -25.35 -24.10
C VAL A 238 6.73 -25.54 -25.57
N TYR A 239 6.33 -24.46 -26.25
CA TYR A 239 5.93 -24.50 -27.66
C TYR A 239 6.83 -23.67 -28.58
N SER A 240 7.42 -22.59 -28.07
CA SER A 240 8.46 -21.86 -28.80
C SER A 240 9.37 -21.10 -27.84
N ILE A 241 10.66 -21.06 -28.18
CA ILE A 241 11.67 -20.22 -27.55
C ILE A 241 12.38 -19.46 -28.68
N ARG A 242 12.44 -18.14 -28.58
CA ARG A 242 13.10 -17.25 -29.55
C ARG A 242 13.94 -16.21 -28.83
N THR A 243 15.07 -15.84 -29.39
CA THR A 243 15.80 -14.63 -29.00
C THR A 243 16.06 -13.77 -30.22
N ASN A 244 16.07 -12.46 -30.05
CA ASN A 244 16.56 -11.50 -31.03
C ASN A 244 17.01 -10.21 -30.32
N LYS A 245 17.83 -9.40 -30.98
CA LYS A 245 18.38 -8.15 -30.42
C LYS A 245 17.29 -7.17 -29.96
N TRP A 246 16.12 -7.16 -30.61
CA TRP A 246 14.98 -6.32 -30.25
C TRP A 246 14.29 -6.73 -28.94
N ILE A 247 14.14 -8.03 -28.67
CA ILE A 247 13.64 -8.57 -27.39
C ILE A 247 14.61 -8.16 -26.28
N THR A 248 15.92 -8.29 -26.49
CA THR A 248 16.93 -7.87 -25.51
C THR A 248 16.94 -6.34 -25.31
N PHE A 249 16.70 -5.54 -26.35
CA PHE A 249 16.61 -4.08 -26.24
C PHE A 249 15.38 -3.62 -25.45
N PHE A 250 14.17 -4.08 -25.81
CA PHE A 250 12.94 -3.64 -25.16
C PHE A 250 12.67 -4.34 -23.82
N HIS A 251 13.20 -5.55 -23.59
CA HIS A 251 12.86 -6.37 -22.43
C HIS A 251 14.08 -6.93 -21.66
N GLY A 252 15.31 -6.82 -22.17
CA GLY A 252 16.55 -7.35 -21.55
C GLY A 252 17.02 -6.54 -20.33
N ARG A 253 18.32 -6.50 -20.05
CA ARG A 253 18.84 -6.00 -18.75
C ARG A 253 18.50 -4.55 -18.40
N SER A 254 18.35 -3.64 -19.37
CA SER A 254 17.81 -2.28 -19.11
C SER A 254 16.34 -2.27 -18.65
N ALA A 255 15.64 -3.39 -18.88
CA ALA A 255 14.32 -3.73 -18.36
C ALA A 255 14.35 -4.93 -17.37
N ILE A 256 15.53 -5.32 -16.85
CA ILE A 256 15.68 -5.76 -15.45
C ILE A 256 15.50 -4.50 -14.60
N SER A 257 14.25 -4.05 -14.59
CA SER A 257 13.56 -3.68 -13.37
C SER A 257 14.42 -2.93 -12.35
N ASN A 258 14.51 -1.62 -12.51
CA ASN A 258 14.66 -0.69 -11.38
C ASN A 258 13.41 -0.70 -10.46
N THR A 259 12.58 -1.76 -10.52
CA THR A 259 11.44 -1.99 -9.62
C THR A 259 11.97 -2.45 -8.27
N LYS A 260 12.22 -1.48 -7.40
CA LYS A 260 12.38 -1.71 -5.97
C LYS A 260 11.12 -2.39 -5.42
N ILE A 261 11.27 -3.52 -4.73
CA ILE A 261 10.15 -4.17 -4.04
C ILE A 261 9.69 -3.24 -2.90
N LYS A 262 8.38 -3.01 -2.78
CA LYS A 262 7.83 -2.15 -1.73
C LYS A 262 8.01 -2.81 -0.37
N HIS A 263 8.32 -2.05 0.69
CA HIS A 263 8.54 -2.61 2.03
C HIS A 263 7.43 -3.56 2.50
N LYS A 264 6.15 -3.20 2.30
CA LYS A 264 5.02 -4.10 2.61
C LYS A 264 5.06 -5.44 1.86
N ASP A 265 5.43 -5.42 0.57
CA ASP A 265 5.57 -6.64 -0.22
C ASP A 265 6.81 -7.43 0.25
N LEU A 266 7.91 -6.73 0.59
CA LEU A 266 9.13 -7.33 1.12
C LEU A 266 8.91 -8.01 2.48
N ILE A 267 8.19 -7.38 3.40
CA ILE A 267 7.81 -7.98 4.70
C ILE A 267 7.03 -9.27 4.47
N PHE A 268 6.02 -9.25 3.59
CA PHE A 268 5.25 -10.45 3.26
C PHE A 268 6.11 -11.54 2.61
N PHE A 269 7.06 -11.18 1.74
CA PHE A 269 8.04 -12.12 1.18
C PHE A 269 8.88 -12.78 2.27
N LEU A 270 9.45 -11.98 3.18
CA LEU A 270 10.37 -12.45 4.21
C LEU A 270 9.68 -13.38 5.22
N THR A 271 8.59 -12.93 5.85
CA THR A 271 7.85 -13.74 6.84
C THR A 271 7.37 -15.06 6.24
N GLN A 272 6.80 -15.04 5.04
CA GLN A 272 6.32 -16.29 4.42
C GLN A 272 7.46 -17.20 3.96
N LEU A 273 8.61 -16.64 3.57
CA LEU A 273 9.78 -17.43 3.21
C LEU A 273 10.37 -18.11 4.45
N SER A 274 10.48 -17.39 5.58
CA SER A 274 10.87 -17.99 6.86
C SER A 274 9.94 -19.14 7.23
N THR A 275 8.62 -18.87 7.38
CA THR A 275 7.63 -19.89 7.77
C THR A 275 7.68 -21.15 6.90
N TYR A 276 7.93 -21.03 5.58
CA TYR A 276 8.06 -22.21 4.72
C TYR A 276 9.35 -22.99 4.99
N ILE A 277 10.49 -22.31 5.17
CA ILE A 277 11.77 -22.97 5.48
C ILE A 277 11.73 -23.61 6.88
N GLU A 278 11.17 -22.93 7.89
CA GLU A 278 10.91 -23.50 9.23
C GLU A 278 10.05 -24.77 9.16
N SER A 279 9.05 -24.82 8.27
CA SER A 279 8.22 -26.00 8.04
C SER A 279 8.90 -27.14 7.28
N GLY A 280 10.20 -27.02 6.99
CA GLY A 280 11.01 -28.01 6.26
C GLY A 280 10.84 -27.98 4.73
N ILE A 281 10.21 -26.94 4.17
CA ILE A 281 10.10 -26.78 2.72
C ILE A 281 11.41 -26.17 2.19
N THR A 282 12.01 -26.81 1.19
CA THR A 282 13.27 -26.34 0.60
C THR A 282 13.15 -24.91 0.07
N LEU A 283 14.21 -24.10 0.22
CA LEU A 283 14.26 -22.70 -0.22
C LEU A 283 13.73 -22.49 -1.64
N VAL A 284 14.11 -23.39 -2.56
CA VAL A 284 13.69 -23.35 -3.97
C VAL A 284 12.18 -23.55 -4.13
N GLU A 285 11.56 -24.51 -3.44
CA GLU A 285 10.11 -24.73 -3.52
C GLU A 285 9.33 -23.62 -2.79
N SER A 286 9.83 -23.16 -1.63
CA SER A 286 9.28 -22.01 -0.91
C SER A 286 9.20 -20.76 -1.80
N LEU A 287 10.25 -20.48 -2.58
CA LEU A 287 10.26 -19.39 -3.56
C LEU A 287 9.30 -19.63 -4.74
N LYS A 288 9.12 -20.87 -5.22
CA LYS A 288 8.11 -21.20 -6.24
C LYS A 288 6.69 -20.94 -5.74
N ILE A 289 6.38 -21.33 -4.51
CA ILE A 289 5.10 -21.07 -3.85
C ILE A 289 4.85 -19.56 -3.78
N LEU A 290 5.82 -18.77 -3.30
CA LEU A 290 5.69 -17.31 -3.21
C LEU A 290 5.52 -16.64 -4.57
N SER A 291 6.34 -17.02 -5.56
CA SER A 291 6.26 -16.51 -6.93
C SER A 291 4.88 -16.69 -7.57
N ARG A 292 4.16 -17.76 -7.22
CA ARG A 292 2.78 -18.00 -7.66
C ARG A 292 1.79 -17.02 -7.01
N GLN A 293 1.94 -16.71 -5.72
CA GLN A 293 1.04 -15.84 -4.95
C GLN A 293 1.08 -14.36 -5.37
N TYR A 294 2.25 -13.84 -5.74
CA TYR A 294 2.37 -12.44 -6.16
C TYR A 294 1.57 -12.13 -7.43
N LYS A 295 0.97 -10.92 -7.51
CA LYS A 295 0.22 -10.49 -8.71
C LYS A 295 1.07 -9.74 -9.74
N SER A 296 2.14 -9.08 -9.30
CA SER A 296 3.00 -8.26 -10.17
C SER A 296 3.82 -9.12 -11.13
N LYS A 297 3.70 -8.87 -12.44
CA LYS A 297 4.52 -9.53 -13.47
C LYS A 297 6.02 -9.29 -13.26
N ALA A 298 6.41 -8.11 -12.78
CA ALA A 298 7.80 -7.77 -12.49
C ALA A 298 8.36 -8.65 -11.35
N TYR A 299 7.61 -8.78 -10.25
CA TYR A 299 8.02 -9.63 -9.13
C TYR A 299 8.11 -11.12 -9.54
N LYS A 300 7.18 -11.63 -10.36
CA LYS A 300 7.28 -12.99 -10.90
C LYS A 300 8.54 -13.23 -11.74
N ARG A 301 9.00 -12.24 -12.51
CA ARG A 301 10.26 -12.32 -13.27
C ARG A 301 11.47 -12.37 -12.33
N ILE A 302 11.49 -11.49 -11.32
CA ILE A 302 12.55 -11.45 -10.29
C ILE A 302 12.64 -12.82 -9.58
N PHE A 303 11.54 -13.32 -9.00
CA PHE A 303 11.55 -14.60 -8.29
C PHE A 303 11.90 -15.78 -9.18
N ARG A 304 11.44 -15.84 -10.44
CA ARG A 304 11.86 -16.89 -11.39
C ARG A 304 13.36 -16.87 -11.69
N THR A 305 13.97 -15.68 -11.75
CA THR A 305 15.41 -15.53 -11.98
C THR A 305 16.19 -16.04 -10.76
N ILE A 306 15.74 -15.72 -9.55
CA ILE A 306 16.30 -16.25 -8.29
C ILE A 306 16.16 -17.77 -8.21
N ILE A 307 14.97 -18.33 -8.49
CA ILE A 307 14.70 -19.78 -8.48
C ILE A 307 15.63 -20.52 -9.45
N TYR A 308 15.87 -19.95 -10.63
CA TYR A 308 16.81 -20.50 -11.61
C TYR A 308 18.26 -20.41 -11.13
N ASP A 309 18.71 -19.24 -10.64
CA ASP A 309 20.08 -19.11 -10.11
C ASP A 309 20.35 -20.10 -8.96
N LEU A 310 19.38 -20.32 -8.07
CA LEU A 310 19.44 -21.34 -7.00
C LEU A 310 19.42 -22.77 -7.54
N THR A 311 18.57 -23.08 -8.52
CA THR A 311 18.56 -24.40 -9.19
C THR A 311 19.89 -24.71 -9.87
N MET A 312 20.62 -23.67 -10.30
CA MET A 312 21.99 -23.77 -10.85
C MET A 312 23.10 -23.76 -9.78
N GLY A 313 22.75 -23.87 -8.49
CA GLY A 313 23.72 -23.97 -7.39
C GLY A 313 24.40 -22.66 -6.97
N ASN A 314 23.87 -21.50 -7.36
CA ASN A 314 24.34 -20.22 -6.81
C ASN A 314 23.78 -20.01 -5.39
N SER A 315 24.51 -19.28 -4.54
CA SER A 315 24.02 -18.88 -3.22
C SER A 315 22.77 -17.99 -3.32
N PHE A 316 21.94 -18.01 -2.28
CA PHE A 316 20.74 -17.18 -2.18
C PHE A 316 21.10 -15.69 -2.12
N ASN A 317 22.15 -15.35 -1.37
CA ASN A 317 22.74 -14.01 -1.38
C ASN A 317 23.05 -13.53 -2.82
N ASP A 318 23.79 -14.33 -3.61
CA ASP A 318 24.17 -13.94 -4.97
C ASP A 318 22.96 -13.85 -5.91
N ALA A 319 21.99 -14.76 -5.75
CA ALA A 319 20.75 -14.75 -6.53
C ALA A 319 19.92 -13.49 -6.26
N LEU A 320 19.88 -12.99 -5.02
CA LEU A 320 19.26 -11.70 -4.65
C LEU A 320 20.06 -10.50 -5.19
N ALA A 321 21.38 -10.50 -5.04
CA ALA A 321 22.26 -9.42 -5.51
C ALA A 321 22.19 -9.20 -7.03
N LYS A 322 22.07 -10.28 -7.82
CA LYS A 322 21.88 -10.23 -9.27
C LYS A 322 20.60 -9.52 -9.73
N GLN A 323 19.64 -9.26 -8.84
CA GLN A 323 18.39 -8.55 -9.14
C GLN A 323 18.51 -7.01 -9.04
N GLY A 324 19.71 -6.48 -8.83
CA GLY A 324 19.98 -5.04 -8.80
C GLY A 324 19.26 -4.34 -7.63
N ASN A 325 18.48 -3.29 -7.93
CA ASN A 325 17.80 -2.48 -6.92
C ASN A 325 16.50 -3.11 -6.36
N ALA A 326 16.17 -4.36 -6.71
CA ALA A 326 14.96 -5.03 -6.26
C ALA A 326 14.94 -5.25 -4.73
N PHE A 327 16.08 -5.69 -4.17
CA PHE A 327 16.27 -5.98 -2.74
C PHE A 327 17.23 -4.98 -2.10
N PRO A 328 17.02 -4.57 -0.83
CA PRO A 328 17.96 -3.71 -0.13
C PRO A 328 19.28 -4.43 0.18
N ARG A 329 20.40 -3.69 0.14
CA ARG A 329 21.74 -4.23 0.46
C ARG A 329 21.86 -4.83 1.86
N LEU A 330 21.11 -4.29 2.84
CA LEU A 330 21.04 -4.86 4.18
C LEU A 330 20.64 -6.34 4.12
N LEU A 331 19.45 -6.61 3.57
CA LEU A 331 18.89 -7.96 3.45
C LEU A 331 19.84 -8.92 2.73
N ILE A 332 20.47 -8.47 1.64
CA ILE A 332 21.45 -9.25 0.88
C ILE A 332 22.60 -9.71 1.79
N ASN A 333 23.17 -8.79 2.58
CA ASN A 333 24.27 -9.11 3.50
C ASN A 333 23.82 -9.94 4.71
N MET A 334 22.60 -9.75 5.24
CA MET A 334 22.06 -10.59 6.32
C MET A 334 21.87 -12.03 5.84
N VAL A 335 21.29 -12.21 4.65
CA VAL A 335 21.13 -13.52 4.01
C VAL A 335 22.51 -14.17 3.79
N LYS A 336 23.53 -13.42 3.38
CA LYS A 336 24.90 -13.95 3.24
C LYS A 336 25.44 -14.54 4.55
N GLY A 337 25.28 -13.83 5.67
CA GLY A 337 25.71 -14.32 6.98
C GLY A 337 24.94 -15.57 7.40
N ALA A 338 23.61 -15.50 7.31
CA ALA A 338 22.71 -16.58 7.72
C ALA A 338 22.80 -17.84 6.84
N GLU A 339 23.16 -17.70 5.55
CA GLU A 339 23.45 -18.80 4.64
C GLU A 339 24.78 -19.50 4.99
N MET A 340 25.71 -18.79 5.64
CA MET A 340 26.96 -19.37 6.17
C MET A 340 26.80 -20.00 7.55
N THR A 341 25.94 -19.47 8.42
CA THR A 341 25.68 -20.04 9.77
C THR A 341 24.58 -21.12 9.77
N GLY A 342 23.74 -21.16 8.74
CA GLY A 342 22.58 -22.06 8.66
C GLY A 342 21.28 -21.48 9.25
N GLU A 343 21.33 -20.27 9.81
CA GLU A 343 20.24 -19.60 10.53
C GLU A 343 19.35 -18.75 9.60
N LEU A 344 19.17 -19.19 8.35
CA LEU A 344 18.42 -18.44 7.33
C LEU A 344 16.98 -18.06 7.75
N PRO A 345 16.18 -18.91 8.44
CA PRO A 345 14.84 -18.51 8.90
C PRO A 345 14.87 -17.33 9.88
N GLU A 346 15.72 -17.39 10.90
CA GLU A 346 15.84 -16.36 11.93
C GLU A 346 16.20 -15.00 11.32
N ALA A 347 17.22 -14.97 10.44
CA ALA A 347 17.60 -13.76 9.72
C ALA A 347 16.52 -13.24 8.75
N LEU A 348 15.63 -14.10 8.23
CA LEU A 348 14.50 -13.66 7.40
C LEU A 348 13.42 -12.99 8.26
N ASP A 349 13.12 -13.52 9.45
CA ASP A 349 12.15 -12.93 10.36
C ASP A 349 12.67 -11.66 11.04
N ASP A 350 13.94 -11.60 11.44
CA ASP A 350 14.57 -10.37 11.92
C ASP A 350 14.56 -9.26 10.86
N MET A 351 14.76 -9.63 9.58
CA MET A 351 14.58 -8.68 8.48
C MET A 351 13.11 -8.30 8.26
N ALA A 352 12.16 -9.21 8.43
CA ALA A 352 10.74 -8.90 8.34
C ALA A 352 10.30 -7.91 9.44
N GLU A 353 10.77 -8.13 10.68
CA GLU A 353 10.50 -7.25 11.82
C GLU A 353 11.22 -5.90 11.66
N TYR A 354 12.49 -5.88 11.25
CA TYR A 354 13.23 -4.65 10.93
C TYR A 354 12.47 -3.79 9.90
N TYR A 355 12.03 -4.35 8.77
CA TYR A 355 11.27 -3.57 7.77
C TYR A 355 9.88 -3.16 8.27
N THR A 356 9.25 -3.96 9.14
CA THR A 356 7.98 -3.63 9.79
C THR A 356 8.14 -2.42 10.71
N GLN A 357 9.18 -2.40 11.54
CA GLN A 357 9.52 -1.27 12.38
C GLN A 357 9.90 -0.03 11.57
N MET A 358 10.65 -0.17 10.47
CA MET A 358 11.00 0.95 9.59
C MET A 358 9.77 1.57 8.90
N GLU A 359 8.81 0.76 8.43
CA GLU A 359 7.52 1.26 7.93
C GLU A 359 6.72 1.96 9.04
N ALA A 360 6.74 1.44 10.27
CA ALA A 360 6.07 2.06 11.42
C ALA A 360 6.68 3.42 11.79
N THR A 361 8.01 3.52 11.93
CA THR A 361 8.72 4.77 12.21
C THR A 361 8.51 5.80 11.10
N LYS A 362 8.58 5.38 9.82
CA LYS A 362 8.27 6.25 8.68
C LYS A 362 6.82 6.75 8.71
N LYS A 363 5.86 5.90 9.07
CA LYS A 363 4.46 6.30 9.22
C LYS A 363 4.25 7.28 10.37
N GLN A 364 4.93 7.08 11.50
CA GLN A 364 4.93 8.02 12.63
C GLN A 364 5.49 9.39 12.20
N MET A 365 6.62 9.42 11.50
CA MET A 365 7.22 10.63 10.93
C MET A 365 6.24 11.38 10.01
N ILE A 366 5.60 10.69 9.07
CA ILE A 366 4.58 11.28 8.18
C ILE A 366 3.38 11.81 8.98
N THR A 367 2.97 11.11 10.04
CA THR A 367 1.83 11.50 10.88
C THR A 367 2.15 12.74 11.72
N ALA A 368 3.37 12.86 12.26
CA ALA A 368 3.82 14.03 13.00
C ALA A 368 3.85 15.30 12.13
N LEU A 369 4.30 15.17 10.87
CA LEU A 369 4.32 16.28 9.90
C LEU A 369 2.94 16.61 9.31
N MET A 370 1.96 15.71 9.42
CA MET A 370 0.63 15.89 8.83
C MET A 370 -0.13 17.07 9.44
N TYR A 371 -0.08 17.25 10.76
CA TYR A 371 -0.81 18.33 11.45
C TYR A 371 -0.28 19.73 11.08
N PRO A 372 1.03 20.04 11.16
CA PRO A 372 1.56 21.31 10.66
C PRO A 372 1.25 21.54 9.19
N THR A 373 1.35 20.51 8.34
CA THR A 373 1.10 20.63 6.89
C THR A 373 -0.36 20.99 6.59
N ILE A 374 -1.32 20.33 7.24
CA ILE A 374 -2.75 20.62 7.03
C ILE A 374 -3.08 22.05 7.47
N ILE A 375 -2.60 22.48 8.64
CA ILE A 375 -2.83 23.86 9.12
C ILE A 375 -2.20 24.86 8.16
N PHE A 376 -0.94 24.67 7.75
CA PHE A 376 -0.25 25.56 6.83
C PHE A 376 -1.00 25.75 5.50
N VAL A 377 -1.48 24.66 4.90
CA VAL A 377 -2.29 24.70 3.67
C VAL A 377 -3.62 25.42 3.88
N ILE A 378 -4.33 25.16 4.99
CA ILE A 378 -5.59 25.85 5.31
C ILE A 378 -5.35 27.34 5.56
N SER A 379 -4.30 27.71 6.30
CA SER A 379 -3.92 29.10 6.56
C SER A 379 -3.62 29.84 5.26
N ILE A 380 -2.85 29.26 4.34
CA ILE A 380 -2.59 29.87 3.02
C ILE A 380 -3.88 30.00 2.23
N ALA A 381 -4.75 28.98 2.21
CA ALA A 381 -6.03 29.03 1.50
C ALA A 381 -6.96 30.13 2.05
N VAL A 382 -7.07 30.26 3.38
CA VAL A 382 -7.88 31.31 4.04
C VAL A 382 -7.31 32.70 3.80
N ILE A 383 -5.99 32.89 3.93
CA ILE A 383 -5.33 34.17 3.62
C ILE A 383 -5.56 34.54 2.16
N THR A 384 -5.35 33.61 1.23
CA THR A 384 -5.58 33.84 -0.21
C THR A 384 -7.05 34.17 -0.49
N PHE A 385 -8.00 33.47 0.13
CA PHE A 385 -9.43 33.76 0.01
C PHE A 385 -9.78 35.17 0.50
N ILE A 386 -9.25 35.58 1.66
CA ILE A 386 -9.46 36.94 2.19
C ILE A 386 -8.86 37.98 1.23
N LEU A 387 -7.61 37.80 0.80
CA LEU A 387 -6.93 38.73 -0.11
C LEU A 387 -7.63 38.85 -1.47
N VAL A 388 -8.17 37.76 -2.04
CA VAL A 388 -8.76 37.77 -3.39
C VAL A 388 -10.24 38.16 -3.40
N PHE A 389 -11.04 37.75 -2.40
CA PHE A 389 -12.49 37.96 -2.42
C PHE A 389 -12.99 39.01 -1.42
N VAL A 390 -12.34 39.13 -0.26
CA VAL A 390 -12.84 39.96 0.84
C VAL A 390 -12.25 41.37 0.77
N ILE A 391 -10.95 41.51 0.50
CA ILE A 391 -10.29 42.83 0.50
C ILE A 391 -10.80 43.76 -0.62
N PRO A 392 -11.01 43.33 -1.88
CA PRO A 392 -11.56 44.23 -2.91
C PRO A 392 -12.91 44.85 -2.52
N LYS A 393 -13.75 44.10 -1.78
CA LYS A 393 -15.03 44.61 -1.25
C LYS A 393 -14.87 45.67 -0.16
N PHE A 394 -13.79 45.63 0.63
CA PHE A 394 -13.46 46.74 1.51
C PHE A 394 -12.94 47.97 0.74
N VAL A 395 -12.20 47.79 -0.36
CA VAL A 395 -11.75 48.90 -1.22
C VAL A 395 -12.92 49.66 -1.84
N GLU A 396 -13.94 48.94 -2.33
CA GLU A 396 -15.19 49.55 -2.84
C GLU A 396 -15.83 50.47 -1.78
N ILE A 397 -15.89 50.03 -0.52
CA ILE A 397 -16.47 50.81 0.59
C ILE A 397 -15.60 52.03 0.94
N TYR A 398 -14.28 51.87 1.09
CA TYR A 398 -13.39 53.00 1.42
C TYR A 398 -13.36 54.06 0.31
N SER A 399 -13.50 53.66 -0.95
CA SER A 399 -13.58 54.58 -2.09
C SER A 399 -14.85 55.44 -2.06
N ALA A 400 -15.94 54.94 -1.47
CA ALA A 400 -17.21 55.66 -1.35
C ALA A 400 -17.29 56.63 -0.17
N MET A 401 -16.35 56.58 0.79
CA MET A 401 -16.40 57.34 2.05
C MET A 401 -15.53 58.61 2.08
N GLY A 402 -14.83 58.94 0.99
CA GLY A 402 -13.84 60.02 0.96
C GLY A 402 -12.45 59.49 1.33
N SER A 403 -11.56 59.41 0.33
CA SER A 403 -10.36 58.58 0.35
C SER A 403 -9.10 59.24 0.95
N GLU A 404 -9.25 60.19 1.88
CA GLU A 404 -8.15 61.12 2.18
C GLU A 404 -7.05 60.59 3.13
N GLN A 405 -7.29 59.56 3.96
CA GLN A 405 -6.23 58.98 4.81
C GLN A 405 -6.34 57.45 4.97
N ILE A 406 -6.10 56.70 3.88
CA ILE A 406 -5.90 55.24 3.96
C ILE A 406 -4.48 54.95 4.50
N PRO A 407 -4.30 54.20 5.60
CA PRO A 407 -2.97 53.87 6.13
C PRO A 407 -2.09 53.12 5.13
N ALA A 408 -0.79 53.40 5.13
CA ALA A 408 0.18 52.80 4.20
C ALA A 408 0.19 51.26 4.21
N PHE A 409 -0.03 50.64 5.38
CA PHE A 409 -0.17 49.18 5.49
C PHE A 409 -1.39 48.65 4.73
N THR A 410 -2.53 49.34 4.81
CA THR A 410 -3.75 48.99 4.07
C THR A 410 -3.53 49.14 2.57
N LEU A 411 -2.83 50.20 2.12
CA LEU A 411 -2.46 50.36 0.70
C LEU A 411 -1.57 49.22 0.19
N PHE A 412 -0.58 48.77 0.98
CA PHE A 412 0.24 47.60 0.64
C PHE A 412 -0.61 46.33 0.49
N VAL A 413 -1.52 46.09 1.44
CA VAL A 413 -2.42 44.92 1.42
C VAL A 413 -3.37 44.96 0.21
N ILE A 414 -3.87 46.14 -0.18
CA ILE A 414 -4.67 46.34 -1.40
C ILE A 414 -3.83 46.07 -2.66
N ALA A 415 -2.58 46.54 -2.71
CA ALA A 415 -1.69 46.27 -3.83
C ALA A 415 -1.41 44.77 -4.00
N VAL A 416 -1.18 44.04 -2.90
CA VAL A 416 -1.02 42.57 -2.90
C VAL A 416 -2.31 41.87 -3.34
N SER A 417 -3.48 42.34 -2.88
CA SER A 417 -4.80 41.85 -3.28
C SER A 417 -5.02 41.98 -4.80
N ASN A 418 -4.86 43.18 -5.35
CA ASN A 418 -5.00 43.47 -6.79
C ASN A 418 -3.99 42.68 -7.64
N PHE A 419 -2.76 42.50 -7.15
CA PHE A 419 -1.75 41.67 -7.81
C PHE A 419 -2.14 40.19 -7.84
N LEU A 420 -2.67 39.65 -6.73
CA LEU A 420 -3.15 38.28 -6.63
C LEU A 420 -4.36 38.03 -7.53
N GLU A 421 -5.36 38.91 -7.54
CA GLU A 421 -6.56 38.79 -8.36
C GLU A 421 -6.21 38.72 -9.86
N LYS A 422 -5.43 39.69 -10.35
CA LYS A 422 -5.06 39.79 -11.78
C LYS A 422 -4.15 38.65 -12.25
N ASN A 423 -3.26 38.14 -11.39
CA ASN A 423 -2.20 37.21 -11.78
C ASN A 423 -2.36 35.80 -11.21
N LEU A 424 -3.51 35.44 -10.61
CA LEU A 424 -3.70 34.19 -9.87
C LEU A 424 -3.27 32.93 -10.64
N LEU A 425 -3.63 32.84 -11.92
CA LEU A 425 -3.24 31.73 -12.81
C LEU A 425 -1.72 31.69 -13.04
N TRP A 426 -1.09 32.84 -13.31
CA TRP A 426 0.35 32.94 -13.50
C TRP A 426 1.13 32.59 -12.22
N ILE A 427 0.63 33.01 -11.06
CA ILE A 427 1.21 32.68 -9.75
C ILE A 427 1.10 31.17 -9.50
N PHE A 428 -0.04 30.55 -9.79
CA PHE A 428 -0.21 29.10 -9.64
C PHE A 428 0.74 28.30 -10.55
N ILE A 429 0.90 28.73 -11.82
CA ILE A 429 1.87 28.16 -12.76
C ILE A 429 3.31 28.35 -12.25
N ALA A 430 3.66 29.56 -11.78
CA ALA A 430 4.98 29.85 -11.23
C ALA A 430 5.31 29.00 -10.00
N VAL A 431 4.35 28.77 -9.09
CA VAL A 431 4.50 27.90 -7.92
C VAL A 431 4.72 26.44 -8.35
N ILE A 432 3.98 25.93 -9.35
CA ILE A 432 4.21 24.58 -9.89
C ILE A 432 5.61 24.45 -10.48
N ILE A 433 6.04 25.42 -11.31
CA ILE A 433 7.38 25.43 -11.91
C ILE A 433 8.46 25.50 -10.82
N PHE A 434 8.28 26.33 -9.80
CA PHE A 434 9.19 26.45 -8.66
C PHE A 434 9.33 25.13 -7.88
N ILE A 435 8.22 24.43 -7.61
CA ILE A 435 8.23 23.10 -6.99
C ILE A 435 8.97 22.07 -7.87
N LEU A 436 8.77 22.11 -9.20
CA LEU A 436 9.47 21.24 -10.15
C LEU A 436 10.98 21.53 -10.20
N ILE A 437 11.38 22.79 -10.16
CA ILE A 437 12.79 23.22 -10.10
C ILE A 437 13.44 22.75 -8.79
N ILE A 438 12.82 22.99 -7.63
CA ILE A 438 13.33 22.49 -6.34
C ILE A 438 13.46 20.96 -6.34
N ARG A 439 12.45 20.25 -6.87
CA ARG A 439 12.49 18.78 -7.01
C ARG A 439 13.64 18.33 -7.91
N TYR A 440 13.86 19.00 -9.04
CA TYR A 440 14.94 18.70 -9.97
C TYR A 440 16.32 18.92 -9.31
N LEU A 441 16.52 20.07 -8.67
CA LEU A 441 17.75 20.40 -7.95
C LEU A 441 18.01 19.42 -6.80
N TYR A 442 17.02 19.10 -5.97
CA TYR A 442 17.15 18.13 -4.87
C TYR A 442 17.53 16.72 -5.34
N THR A 443 17.05 16.33 -6.53
CA THR A 443 17.34 15.00 -7.09
C THR A 443 18.74 14.94 -7.70
N ASN A 444 19.12 15.95 -8.49
CA ASN A 444 20.32 15.91 -9.34
C ASN A 444 21.55 16.59 -8.71
N VAL A 445 21.36 17.58 -7.84
CA VAL A 445 22.44 18.43 -7.31
C VAL A 445 22.72 18.10 -5.84
N LYS A 446 23.81 17.37 -5.59
CA LYS A 446 24.19 16.92 -4.22
C LYS A 446 24.40 18.07 -3.24
N ILE A 447 25.02 19.18 -3.67
CA ILE A 447 25.27 20.35 -2.79
C ILE A 447 23.95 20.99 -2.33
N PHE A 448 22.98 21.13 -3.25
CA PHE A 448 21.64 21.65 -2.94
C PHE A 448 20.85 20.70 -2.04
N ARG A 449 20.93 19.38 -2.28
CA ARG A 449 20.34 18.36 -1.39
C ARG A 449 20.88 18.47 0.03
N THR A 450 22.21 18.60 0.19
CA THR A 450 22.87 18.71 1.49
C THR A 450 22.47 20.00 2.20
N PHE A 451 22.51 21.15 1.51
CA PHE A 451 22.07 22.44 2.05
C PHE A 451 20.60 22.44 2.49
N MET A 452 19.72 21.84 1.68
CA MET A 452 18.30 21.70 2.03
C MET A 452 18.12 20.81 3.26
N GLN A 453 18.81 19.67 3.33
CA GLN A 453 18.75 18.76 4.50
C GLN A 453 19.28 19.43 5.77
N TRP A 454 20.38 20.20 5.67
CA TRP A 454 20.94 20.99 6.77
C TRP A 454 19.92 22.02 7.28
N THR A 455 19.33 22.78 6.36
CA THR A 455 18.31 23.78 6.68
C THR A 455 17.11 23.14 7.38
N LEU A 456 16.59 22.03 6.83
CA LEU A 456 15.46 21.30 7.41
C LEU A 456 15.76 20.74 8.80
N MET A 457 17.01 20.31 9.06
CA MET A 457 17.46 19.83 10.38
C MET A 457 17.52 20.93 11.45
N HIS A 458 17.70 22.20 11.06
CA HIS A 458 17.74 23.34 11.98
C HIS A 458 16.36 23.98 12.23
N MET A 459 15.34 23.61 11.45
CA MET A 459 14.00 24.18 11.65
C MET A 459 13.31 23.63 12.91
N PRO A 460 12.62 24.47 13.69
CA PRO A 460 11.85 24.01 14.86
C PRO A 460 10.78 22.99 14.44
N VAL A 461 10.53 22.00 15.31
CA VAL A 461 9.66 20.83 15.09
C VAL A 461 10.18 19.86 14.03
N ILE A 462 10.47 20.32 12.81
CA ILE A 462 10.87 19.46 11.68
C ILE A 462 12.27 18.87 11.89
N GLY A 463 13.21 19.63 12.45
CA GLY A 463 14.57 19.18 12.69
C GLY A 463 14.66 17.97 13.60
N ASN A 464 14.01 18.04 14.77
CA ASN A 464 13.93 16.93 15.72
C ASN A 464 13.33 15.66 15.09
N VAL A 465 12.33 15.81 14.21
CA VAL A 465 11.71 14.67 13.51
C VAL A 465 12.70 13.99 12.56
N ILE A 466 13.54 14.75 11.85
CA ILE A 466 14.58 14.21 10.96
C ILE A 466 15.72 13.57 11.77
N ILE A 467 16.21 14.25 12.81
CA ILE A 467 17.30 13.76 13.67
C ILE A 467 16.89 12.45 14.36
N TYR A 468 15.71 12.40 14.99
CA TYR A 468 15.23 11.17 15.63
C TYR A 468 14.97 10.05 14.62
N TYR A 469 14.57 10.36 13.38
CA TYR A 469 14.43 9.36 12.32
C TYR A 469 15.79 8.76 11.93
N GLU A 470 16.79 9.58 11.62
CA GLU A 470 18.12 9.10 11.20
C GLU A 470 18.85 8.38 12.36
N VAL A 471 18.75 8.88 13.60
CA VAL A 471 19.31 8.19 14.79
C VAL A 471 18.61 6.85 15.04
N THR A 472 17.27 6.77 14.91
CA THR A 472 16.53 5.50 15.04
C THR A 472 16.91 4.51 13.94
N MET A 473 17.05 4.99 12.70
CA MET A 473 17.46 4.17 11.56
C MET A 473 18.89 3.66 11.78
N PHE A 474 19.83 4.54 12.13
CA PHE A 474 21.23 4.20 12.39
C PHE A 474 21.35 3.17 13.51
N THR A 475 20.78 3.45 14.69
CA THR A 475 20.89 2.56 15.87
C THR A 475 20.27 1.20 15.64
N LYS A 476 19.06 1.11 15.07
CA LYS A 476 18.39 -0.18 14.78
C LYS A 476 19.12 -0.99 13.71
N THR A 477 19.57 -0.33 12.65
CA THR A 477 20.32 -0.99 11.57
C THR A 477 21.66 -1.49 12.09
N PHE A 478 22.37 -0.69 12.88
CA PHE A 478 23.65 -1.07 13.48
C PHE A 478 23.49 -2.23 14.48
N ALA A 479 22.48 -2.17 15.35
CA ALA A 479 22.18 -3.25 16.29
C ALA A 479 21.86 -4.57 15.57
N SER A 480 21.07 -4.53 14.50
CA SER A 480 20.76 -5.71 13.68
C SER A 480 21.99 -6.24 12.93
N LEU A 481 22.85 -5.37 12.39
CA LEU A 481 24.10 -5.81 11.76
C LEU A 481 25.03 -6.52 12.77
N LEU A 482 25.14 -5.96 13.98
CA LEU A 482 25.94 -6.55 15.06
C LEU A 482 25.36 -7.87 15.60
N SER A 483 24.02 -8.01 15.69
CA SER A 483 23.41 -9.24 16.22
C SER A 483 23.65 -10.47 15.34
N HIS A 484 23.83 -10.28 14.02
CA HIS A 484 24.22 -11.35 13.09
C HIS A 484 25.72 -11.31 12.73
N ASN A 485 26.57 -10.84 13.65
CA ASN A 485 28.04 -10.90 13.55
C ASN A 485 28.64 -10.21 12.30
N VAL A 486 27.97 -9.21 11.72
CA VAL A 486 28.56 -8.43 10.61
C VAL A 486 29.66 -7.53 11.18
N PHE A 487 30.84 -7.55 10.56
CA PHE A 487 31.98 -6.73 10.98
C PHE A 487 31.62 -5.24 11.07
N ILE A 488 32.17 -4.53 12.05
CA ILE A 488 31.83 -3.12 12.33
C ILE A 488 32.17 -2.22 11.11
N THR A 489 33.26 -2.50 10.42
CA THR A 489 33.69 -1.81 9.19
C THR A 489 32.64 -1.93 8.08
N ASP A 490 32.21 -3.15 7.79
CA ASP A 490 31.21 -3.47 6.78
C ASP A 490 29.85 -2.90 7.18
N SER A 491 29.53 -2.95 8.47
CA SER A 491 28.31 -2.40 9.04
C SER A 491 28.18 -0.89 8.78
N MET A 492 29.26 -0.13 8.94
CA MET A 492 29.27 1.30 8.64
C MET A 492 29.13 1.59 7.14
N GLU A 493 29.74 0.77 6.27
CA GLU A 493 29.57 0.90 4.82
C GLU A 493 28.11 0.59 4.39
N ILE A 494 27.45 -0.36 5.06
CA ILE A 494 26.03 -0.69 4.86
C ILE A 494 25.15 0.47 5.35
N LEU A 495 25.39 1.00 6.55
CA LEU A 495 24.68 2.14 7.13
C LEU A 495 24.72 3.37 6.19
N ASN A 496 25.90 3.70 5.66
CA ASN A 496 26.08 4.79 4.70
C ASN A 496 25.19 4.66 3.45
N LYS A 497 25.00 3.42 2.97
CA LYS A 497 24.19 3.10 1.78
C LYS A 497 22.68 3.07 2.06
N ILE A 498 22.26 3.05 3.34
CA ILE A 498 20.84 3.00 3.75
C ILE A 498 20.27 4.40 4.03
N THR A 499 21.05 5.28 4.67
CA THR A 499 20.61 6.66 4.90
C THR A 499 20.41 7.42 3.58
N ASN A 500 19.41 8.30 3.54
CA ASN A 500 19.17 9.22 2.42
C ASN A 500 19.58 10.67 2.76
N ASN A 501 20.02 10.90 3.99
CA ASN A 501 20.52 12.18 4.45
C ASN A 501 22.04 12.26 4.18
N GLU A 502 22.46 13.21 3.34
CA GLU A 502 23.87 13.37 2.95
C GLU A 502 24.76 13.83 4.11
N ILE A 503 24.19 14.48 5.13
CA ILE A 503 24.92 14.86 6.35
C ILE A 503 25.27 13.59 7.12
N TYR A 504 24.27 12.73 7.41
CA TYR A 504 24.53 11.45 8.08
C TYR A 504 25.44 10.54 7.26
N LYS A 505 25.42 10.61 5.92
CA LYS A 505 26.44 9.92 5.10
C LYS A 505 27.86 10.41 5.37
N MET A 506 28.06 11.72 5.51
CA MET A 506 29.37 12.29 5.85
C MET A 506 29.80 11.81 7.25
N LEU A 507 28.94 11.96 8.26
CA LEU A 507 29.21 11.49 9.64
C LEU A 507 29.57 9.99 9.70
N ILE A 508 28.91 9.16 8.89
CA ILE A 508 29.21 7.72 8.81
C ILE A 508 30.54 7.45 8.07
N LEU A 509 30.91 8.22 7.04
CA LEU A 509 32.23 8.11 6.39
C LEU A 509 33.37 8.54 7.32
N ASP A 510 33.16 9.58 8.10
CA ASP A 510 34.09 10.02 9.13
C ASP A 510 34.20 8.96 10.23
N THR A 511 33.09 8.32 10.60
CA THR A 511 33.08 7.15 11.51
C THR A 511 33.91 5.99 10.98
N ILE A 512 33.84 5.65 9.68
CA ILE A 512 34.68 4.61 9.06
C ILE A 512 36.16 4.98 9.17
N THR A 513 36.49 6.23 8.88
CA THR A 513 37.87 6.74 8.94
C THR A 513 38.43 6.71 10.36
N ASN A 514 37.61 7.08 11.35
CA ASN A 514 37.95 7.06 12.77
C ASN A 514 38.14 5.62 13.27
N LEU A 515 37.26 4.69 12.89
CA LEU A 515 37.40 3.27 13.22
C LEU A 515 38.69 2.65 12.63
N ALA A 516 39.06 3.02 11.41
CA ALA A 516 40.32 2.58 10.78
C ALA A 516 41.57 3.09 11.52
N ARG A 517 41.43 4.13 12.36
CA ARG A 517 42.49 4.68 13.24
C ARG A 517 42.40 4.19 14.69
N GLY A 518 41.39 3.37 15.03
CA GLY A 518 41.12 2.95 16.41
C GLY A 518 40.43 4.02 17.28
N GLU A 519 39.92 5.08 16.68
CA GLU A 519 39.21 6.16 17.37
C GLU A 519 37.74 5.79 17.69
N LYS A 520 37.11 6.52 18.62
CA LYS A 520 35.73 6.28 19.06
C LYS A 520 34.71 6.73 18.00
N ILE A 521 33.68 5.93 17.78
CA ILE A 521 32.51 6.26 16.92
C ILE A 521 31.89 7.61 17.30
N SER A 522 31.75 7.88 18.61
CA SER A 522 31.15 9.12 19.14
C SER A 522 31.84 10.40 18.66
N THR A 523 33.12 10.32 18.27
CA THR A 523 33.91 11.48 17.83
C THR A 523 33.37 12.08 16.52
N ALA A 524 32.85 11.24 15.63
CA ALA A 524 32.29 11.67 14.35
C ALA A 524 30.90 12.30 14.46
N PHE A 525 30.18 12.07 15.56
CA PHE A 525 28.84 12.61 15.81
C PHE A 525 28.86 13.81 16.77
N LYS A 526 30.04 14.26 17.18
CA LYS A 526 30.19 15.38 18.10
C LYS A 526 30.04 16.70 17.34
N ASP A 527 29.34 17.66 17.94
CA ASP A 527 29.22 19.04 17.47
C ASP A 527 28.46 19.23 16.11
N HIS A 528 27.53 18.31 15.77
CA HIS A 528 26.76 18.26 14.51
C HIS A 528 25.23 18.21 14.65
#